data_AF-A0A0Q9IYH7-F1
#
_entry.id   AF-A0A0Q9IYH7-F1
#
_cell.length_a   1.000
_cell.length_b   1.000
_cell.length_c   1.000
_cell.angle_alpha   90.00
_cell.angle_beta   90.00
_cell.angle_gamma   90.00
#
_symmetry.space_group_name_H-M   'P 1'
#
loop_
_entity.id
_entity.type
_entity.pdbx_description
1 polymer ?
#
loop_
_entity_poly.entity_id
_entity_poly.type
_entity_poly.pdbx_seq_one_letter_code
_entity_poly.pdbx_strand_id
1 'polypeptide(L)'
;MNDRTDSAGIVDGRMTVAGGTFVQNPTKVLAFTAEGLVPVAGYDWRDGALHDAGRIEARARPDGARLARIDQPGPAQELALTIRSFAGESAPLLRLSLPAGAQGDLDDRLAAELFLPQPLFAGLRQDLTDGRAGSLSFAATTNLWLRDGAGDDEPPVFHLAPEIDGRKAQAHGRVQSISWRAGPSDTAGGPAFLAGQPDQAPEAEPSEDPVAEQLRRINWSLKQVLIVLAFLMLIIALK
;
A
#
# COMPACT_ATOMS: atom_id res chain seq x y z
N MET A 1 -31.73 25.46 19.15
CA MET A 1 -30.37 26.00 19.36
C MET A 1 -29.82 25.34 20.61
N ASN A 2 -29.07 24.26 20.44
CA ASN A 2 -28.24 23.60 21.46
C ASN A 2 -27.12 22.92 20.68
N ASP A 3 -26.09 23.71 20.38
CA ASP A 3 -24.86 23.26 19.75
C ASP A 3 -24.05 22.55 20.84
N ARG A 4 -24.37 21.28 21.08
CA ARG A 4 -23.58 20.42 21.95
C ARG A 4 -22.39 19.99 21.12
N THR A 5 -21.35 20.81 21.15
CA THR A 5 -20.03 20.44 20.66
C THR A 5 -19.58 19.26 21.53
N ASP A 6 -19.75 18.04 21.03
CA ASP A 6 -19.12 16.84 21.58
C ASP A 6 -17.62 16.97 21.31
N SER A 7 -16.95 17.85 22.06
CA SER A 7 -15.54 18.14 21.90
C SER A 7 -14.71 17.05 22.60
N ALA A 8 -13.82 16.42 21.84
CA ALA A 8 -12.78 15.56 22.41
C ALA A 8 -11.80 16.43 23.20
N GLY A 9 -11.67 16.17 24.51
CA GLY A 9 -10.70 16.84 25.36
C GLY A 9 -9.44 16.00 25.52
N ILE A 10 -8.27 16.53 25.16
CA ILE A 10 -6.98 15.87 25.40
C ILE A 10 -6.25 16.63 26.50
N VAL A 11 -6.01 15.96 27.63
CA VAL A 11 -5.31 16.51 28.81
C VAL A 11 -4.31 15.46 29.30
N ASP A 12 -3.06 15.85 29.52
CA ASP A 12 -1.99 14.98 30.04
C ASP A 12 -1.82 13.64 29.30
N GLY A 13 -1.96 13.65 27.96
CA GLY A 13 -1.82 12.45 27.12
C GLY A 13 -3.00 11.49 27.19
N ARG A 14 -4.11 11.90 27.81
CA ARG A 14 -5.36 11.16 27.91
C ARG A 14 -6.46 11.91 27.16
N MET A 15 -7.17 11.20 26.30
CA MET A 15 -8.30 11.73 25.54
C MET A 15 -9.61 11.30 26.17
N THR A 16 -10.52 12.24 26.36
CA THR A 16 -11.88 12.00 26.86
C THR A 16 -12.89 12.44 25.81
N VAL A 17 -13.80 11.53 25.46
CA VAL A 17 -14.92 11.75 24.54
C VAL A 17 -16.20 11.19 25.16
N ALA A 18 -17.37 11.50 24.59
CA ALA A 18 -18.66 11.03 25.09
C ALA A 18 -18.79 9.49 25.22
N GLY A 19 -17.89 8.72 24.60
CA GLY A 19 -17.81 7.25 24.68
C GLY A 19 -16.81 6.67 25.69
N GLY A 20 -16.02 7.50 26.37
CA GLY A 20 -15.06 7.05 27.39
C GLY A 20 -13.70 7.74 27.34
N THR A 21 -12.75 7.14 28.05
CA THR A 21 -11.38 7.63 28.21
C THR A 21 -10.40 6.74 27.45
N PHE A 22 -9.44 7.37 26.79
CA PHE A 22 -8.43 6.71 25.97
C PHE A 22 -7.03 7.23 26.29
N VAL A 23 -6.03 6.38 26.16
CA VAL A 23 -4.62 6.69 26.40
C VAL A 23 -3.75 6.16 25.26
N GLN A 24 -2.67 6.86 24.95
CA GLN A 24 -1.62 6.34 24.08
C GLN A 24 -0.67 5.47 24.90
N ASN A 25 -0.30 4.30 24.38
CA ASN A 25 0.67 3.42 25.04
C ASN A 25 1.80 3.04 24.08
N PRO A 26 2.98 3.70 24.14
CA PRO A 26 4.08 3.43 23.22
C PRO A 26 4.73 2.05 23.42
N THR A 27 4.43 1.36 24.53
CA THR A 27 4.93 0.00 24.79
C THR A 27 4.09 -1.09 24.14
N LYS A 28 2.83 -0.81 23.78
CA LYS A 28 1.97 -1.76 23.06
C LYS A 28 2.28 -1.69 21.57
N VAL A 29 2.75 -2.81 21.03
CA VAL A 29 3.10 -2.95 19.62
C VAL A 29 1.87 -3.40 18.84
N LEU A 30 1.65 -2.79 17.67
CA LEU A 30 0.61 -3.20 16.73
C LEU A 30 1.27 -3.97 15.58
N ALA A 31 0.91 -5.24 15.44
CA ALA A 31 1.41 -6.13 14.40
C ALA A 31 0.39 -6.26 13.26
N PHE A 32 0.90 -6.53 12.05
CA PHE A 32 0.10 -6.72 10.86
C PHE A 32 0.67 -7.85 10.00
N THR A 33 -0.23 -8.55 9.31
CA THR A 33 0.08 -9.44 8.20
C THR A 33 -0.56 -8.90 6.93
N ALA A 34 0.18 -8.89 5.82
CA ALA A 34 -0.31 -8.48 4.52
C ALA A 34 -0.08 -9.55 3.45
N GLU A 35 -1.07 -9.67 2.57
CA GLU A 35 -1.12 -10.66 1.49
C GLU A 35 -1.50 -9.99 0.17
N GLY A 36 -1.24 -10.69 -0.94
CA GLY A 36 -1.54 -10.18 -2.27
C GLY A 36 -0.69 -8.96 -2.63
N LEU A 37 0.61 -9.02 -2.35
CA LEU A 37 1.56 -7.96 -2.67
C LEU A 37 1.69 -7.82 -4.19
N VAL A 38 1.40 -6.64 -4.73
CA VAL A 38 1.48 -6.32 -6.15
C VAL A 38 2.39 -5.11 -6.36
N PRO A 39 3.50 -5.24 -7.12
CA PRO A 39 4.28 -4.08 -7.53
C PRO A 39 3.50 -3.30 -8.59
N VAL A 40 3.34 -1.99 -8.36
CA VAL A 40 2.71 -1.06 -9.30
C VAL A 40 3.76 -0.06 -9.76
N ALA A 41 4.08 -0.10 -11.06
CA ALA A 41 4.98 0.87 -11.67
C ALA A 41 4.35 2.28 -11.66
N GLY A 42 5.17 3.30 -11.51
CA GLY A 42 4.75 4.68 -11.54
C GLY A 42 5.93 5.60 -11.76
N TYR A 43 5.69 6.71 -12.43
CA TYR A 43 6.68 7.77 -12.58
C TYR A 43 6.02 9.09 -12.25
N ASP A 44 6.79 9.99 -11.64
CA ASP A 44 6.33 11.34 -11.33
C ASP A 44 7.38 12.34 -11.78
N TRP A 45 6.93 13.52 -12.21
CA TRP A 45 7.80 14.60 -12.66
C TRP A 45 7.94 15.62 -11.54
N ARG A 46 9.15 15.77 -10.98
CA ARG A 46 9.43 16.71 -9.89
C ARG A 46 10.77 17.39 -10.12
N ASP A 47 10.86 18.67 -9.77
CA ASP A 47 12.10 19.45 -9.87
C ASP A 47 12.80 19.36 -11.24
N GLY A 48 12.02 19.18 -12.31
CA GLY A 48 12.53 19.05 -13.68
C GLY A 48 13.14 17.69 -14.03
N ALA A 49 12.97 16.66 -13.18
CA ALA A 49 13.44 15.31 -13.41
C ALA A 49 12.30 14.27 -13.29
N LEU A 50 12.44 13.17 -14.03
CA LEU A 50 11.56 12.01 -13.91
C LEU A 50 12.04 11.13 -12.75
N HIS A 51 11.15 10.84 -11.81
CA HIS A 51 11.45 10.01 -10.65
C HIS A 51 10.65 8.71 -10.67
N ASP A 52 11.26 7.61 -10.20
CA ASP A 52 10.53 6.37 -9.93
C ASP A 52 9.56 6.62 -8.77
N ALA A 53 8.27 6.48 -9.07
CA ALA A 53 7.15 6.56 -8.12
C ALA A 53 6.48 5.20 -7.93
N GLY A 54 7.20 4.11 -8.23
CA GLY A 54 6.75 2.75 -8.02
C GLY A 54 6.35 2.49 -6.56
N ARG A 55 5.28 1.71 -6.40
CA ARG A 55 4.71 1.36 -5.10
C ARG A 55 4.36 -0.11 -5.03
N ILE A 56 4.11 -0.61 -3.83
CA ILE A 56 3.58 -1.95 -3.58
C ILE A 56 2.19 -1.79 -2.96
N GLU A 57 1.20 -2.48 -3.52
CA GLU A 57 -0.15 -2.54 -2.96
C GLU A 57 -0.42 -3.93 -2.38
N ALA A 58 -1.17 -4.00 -1.29
CA ALA A 58 -1.53 -5.27 -0.64
C ALA A 58 -2.78 -5.09 0.25
N ARG A 59 -3.30 -6.21 0.77
CA ARG A 59 -4.32 -6.20 1.83
C ARG A 59 -3.67 -6.59 3.15
N ALA A 60 -3.77 -5.74 4.16
CA ALA A 60 -3.21 -5.94 5.49
C ALA A 60 -4.32 -6.22 6.51
N ARG A 61 -4.02 -7.03 7.52
CA ARG A 61 -4.88 -7.32 8.67
C ARG A 61 -4.07 -7.15 9.95
N PRO A 62 -4.62 -6.53 11.01
CA PRO A 62 -3.99 -6.56 12.32
C PRO A 62 -3.80 -8.01 12.81
N ASP A 63 -2.64 -8.32 13.38
CA ASP A 63 -2.33 -9.62 13.97
C ASP A 63 -2.43 -9.53 15.50
N GLY A 64 -3.30 -10.36 16.09
CA GLY A 64 -3.55 -10.36 17.54
C GLY A 64 -4.18 -9.06 18.10
N ALA A 65 -4.68 -8.17 17.24
CA ALA A 65 -5.23 -6.87 17.63
C ALA A 65 -6.43 -6.49 16.74
N ARG A 66 -7.07 -5.36 17.06
CA ARG A 66 -8.14 -4.77 16.23
C ARG A 66 -7.89 -3.28 16.04
N LEU A 67 -8.32 -2.74 14.90
CA LEU A 67 -8.23 -1.31 14.61
C LEU A 67 -9.64 -0.73 14.44
N ALA A 68 -9.96 0.35 15.14
CA ALA A 68 -11.26 1.01 15.08
C ALA A 68 -11.11 2.53 14.94
N ARG A 69 -12.20 3.22 14.59
CA ARG A 69 -12.34 4.67 14.78
C ARG A 69 -13.27 4.90 15.97
N ILE A 70 -12.97 5.89 16.80
CA ILE A 70 -13.76 6.18 18.02
C ILE A 70 -15.21 6.54 17.69
N ASP A 71 -15.43 7.16 16.53
CA ASP A 71 -16.71 7.68 16.06
C ASP A 71 -17.42 6.76 15.06
N GLN A 72 -16.90 5.55 14.80
CA GLN A 72 -17.50 4.61 13.85
C GLN A 72 -17.79 3.24 14.47
N PRO A 73 -18.85 2.55 13.99
CA PRO A 73 -19.20 1.25 14.51
C PRO A 73 -18.22 0.16 14.04
N GLY A 74 -17.61 -0.49 15.02
CA GLY A 74 -16.90 -1.76 14.84
C GLY A 74 -15.46 -1.61 14.33
N PRO A 75 -14.58 -2.56 14.70
CA PRO A 75 -13.22 -2.56 14.21
C PRO A 75 -13.13 -3.02 12.75
N ALA A 76 -12.23 -2.42 11.99
CA ALA A 76 -11.83 -2.90 10.68
C ALA A 76 -10.98 -4.16 10.81
N GLN A 77 -11.31 -5.15 9.98
CA GLN A 77 -10.63 -6.44 9.95
C GLN A 77 -9.64 -6.55 8.78
N GLU A 78 -9.78 -5.69 7.78
CA GLU A 78 -8.92 -5.63 6.61
C GLU A 78 -8.64 -4.17 6.26
N LEU A 79 -7.42 -3.90 5.79
CA LEU A 79 -6.87 -2.58 5.49
C LEU A 79 -6.22 -2.65 4.11
N ALA A 80 -6.36 -1.59 3.32
CA ALA A 80 -5.55 -1.44 2.12
C ALA A 80 -4.16 -0.90 2.53
N LEU A 81 -3.12 -1.62 2.11
CA LEU A 81 -1.73 -1.32 2.36
C LEU A 81 -1.09 -0.76 1.08
N THR A 82 -0.40 0.37 1.20
CA THR A 82 0.44 0.92 0.15
C THR A 82 1.83 1.23 0.70
N ILE A 83 2.87 0.69 0.08
CA ILE A 83 4.27 1.01 0.41
C ILE A 83 4.86 1.78 -0.75
N ARG A 84 5.27 3.03 -0.52
CA ARG A 84 5.86 3.87 -1.57
C ARG A 84 7.16 4.51 -1.09
N SER A 85 8.12 4.64 -2.00
CA SER A 85 9.27 5.50 -1.80
C SER A 85 8.87 6.94 -2.13
N PHE A 86 9.49 7.91 -1.49
CA PHE A 86 9.40 9.31 -1.87
C PHE A 86 10.78 9.79 -2.32
N ALA A 87 10.83 10.64 -3.33
CA ALA A 87 12.08 11.27 -3.74
C ALA A 87 12.59 12.22 -2.63
N GLY A 88 13.91 12.24 -2.38
CA GLY A 88 14.59 13.09 -1.40
C GLY A 88 15.18 12.32 -0.19
N GLU A 89 15.55 13.04 0.88
CA GLU A 89 15.99 12.45 2.17
C GLU A 89 14.84 11.79 2.96
N SER A 90 13.62 11.84 2.44
CA SER A 90 12.44 11.26 3.08
C SER A 90 12.42 9.76 2.85
N ALA A 91 12.52 8.95 3.90
CA ALA A 91 12.50 7.51 3.72
C ALA A 91 11.11 6.98 3.32
N PRO A 92 11.04 5.76 2.76
CA PRO A 92 9.79 5.14 2.36
C PRO A 92 8.72 5.18 3.44
N LEU A 93 7.48 5.33 2.97
CA LEU A 93 6.32 5.38 3.82
C LEU A 93 5.40 4.23 3.49
N LEU A 94 5.09 3.48 4.52
CA LEU A 94 4.07 2.46 4.55
C LEU A 94 2.78 3.12 5.03
N ARG A 95 1.79 3.18 4.15
CA ARG A 95 0.48 3.76 4.42
C ARG A 95 -0.55 2.65 4.59
N LEU A 96 -1.26 2.70 5.71
CA LEU A 96 -2.42 1.86 5.97
C LEU A 96 -3.67 2.71 5.79
N SER A 97 -4.63 2.18 5.05
CA SER A 97 -5.92 2.83 4.81
C SER A 97 -7.06 1.88 5.15
N LEU A 98 -8.09 2.42 5.78
CA LEU A 98 -9.32 1.66 6.03
C LEU A 98 -10.07 1.52 4.71
N PRO A 99 -10.69 0.36 4.43
CA PRO A 99 -11.56 0.21 3.27
C PRO A 99 -12.79 1.10 3.46
N ALA A 100 -12.71 2.33 2.97
CA ALA A 100 -13.89 3.16 2.79
C ALA A 100 -14.71 2.54 1.65
N GLY A 101 -16.03 2.44 1.83
CA GLY A 101 -16.96 2.25 0.73
C GLY A 101 -16.54 3.15 -0.43
N ALA A 102 -16.37 2.54 -1.60
CA ALA A 102 -15.51 3.01 -2.67
C ALA A 102 -15.85 4.43 -3.18
N GLN A 103 -15.29 5.49 -2.58
CA GLN A 103 -15.05 6.80 -3.22
C GLN A 103 -14.33 7.75 -2.25
N GLY A 104 -13.24 8.36 -2.71
CA GLY A 104 -12.39 9.28 -1.92
C GLY A 104 -10.91 9.09 -2.26
N ASP A 105 -10.12 10.15 -2.14
CA ASP A 105 -8.66 10.17 -2.36
C ASP A 105 -7.93 9.21 -1.40
N LEU A 106 -6.71 8.79 -1.70
CA LEU A 106 -5.89 7.97 -0.79
C LEU A 106 -5.62 8.72 0.53
N ASP A 107 -5.41 10.03 0.45
CA ASP A 107 -5.27 10.90 1.63
C ASP A 107 -6.56 10.95 2.46
N ASP A 108 -7.70 10.68 1.81
CA ASP A 108 -9.00 10.64 2.46
C ASP A 108 -9.26 9.36 3.27
N ARG A 109 -8.58 8.27 2.91
CA ARG A 109 -8.73 6.93 3.50
C ARG A 109 -7.64 6.59 4.50
N LEU A 110 -6.66 7.48 4.65
CA LEU A 110 -5.46 7.26 5.42
C LEU A 110 -5.80 7.02 6.89
N ALA A 111 -5.40 5.86 7.38
CA ALA A 111 -5.52 5.47 8.77
C ALA A 111 -4.19 5.67 9.49
N ALA A 112 -3.08 5.22 8.89
CA ALA A 112 -1.78 5.35 9.50
C ALA A 112 -0.64 5.52 8.50
N GLU A 113 0.38 6.26 8.92
CA GLU A 113 1.66 6.39 8.24
C GLU A 113 2.76 5.76 9.08
N LEU A 114 3.51 4.83 8.48
CA LEU A 114 4.61 4.11 9.09
C LEU A 114 5.89 4.29 8.28
N PHE A 115 6.98 4.65 8.96
CA PHE A 115 8.27 4.81 8.31
C PHE A 115 8.94 3.45 8.04
N LEU A 116 9.39 3.22 6.80
CA LEU A 116 10.13 2.04 6.37
C LEU A 116 11.50 2.47 5.78
N PRO A 117 12.64 1.96 6.26
CA PRO A 117 13.95 2.27 5.68
C PRO A 117 14.09 1.90 4.19
N GLN A 118 14.77 2.76 3.40
CA GLN A 118 14.98 2.56 1.96
C GLN A 118 15.58 1.20 1.57
N PRO A 119 16.62 0.67 2.27
CA PRO A 119 17.18 -0.64 1.92
C PRO A 119 16.16 -1.78 2.02
N LEU A 120 15.24 -1.71 2.98
CA LEU A 120 14.20 -2.72 3.18
C LEU A 120 13.15 -2.65 2.06
N PHE A 121 12.78 -1.45 1.63
CA PHE A 121 11.87 -1.27 0.50
C PHE A 121 12.47 -1.81 -0.80
N ALA A 122 13.74 -1.50 -1.09
CA ALA A 122 14.43 -2.01 -2.27
C ALA A 122 14.53 -3.53 -2.26
N GLY A 123 14.90 -4.12 -1.11
CA GLY A 123 14.96 -5.58 -0.93
C GLY A 123 13.60 -6.26 -1.15
N LEU A 124 12.53 -5.71 -0.58
CA LEU A 124 11.18 -6.23 -0.78
C LEU A 124 10.74 -6.18 -2.26
N ARG A 125 11.03 -5.09 -2.99
CA ARG A 125 10.73 -4.99 -4.43
C ARG A 125 11.47 -6.04 -5.25
N GLN A 126 12.74 -6.28 -4.93
CA GLN A 126 13.55 -7.30 -5.59
C GLN A 126 12.99 -8.70 -5.32
N ASP A 127 12.71 -9.02 -4.05
CA ASP A 127 12.17 -10.32 -3.67
C ASP A 127 10.76 -10.56 -4.21
N LEU A 128 9.94 -9.52 -4.38
CA LEU A 128 8.65 -9.62 -5.08
C LEU A 128 8.84 -9.97 -6.55
N THR A 129 9.80 -9.34 -7.23
CA THR A 129 10.10 -9.59 -8.64
C THR A 129 10.62 -11.02 -8.84
N ASP A 130 11.38 -11.53 -7.87
CA ASP A 130 11.94 -12.88 -7.91
C ASP A 130 10.99 -13.95 -7.35
N GLY A 131 9.75 -13.61 -7.00
CA GLY A 131 8.75 -14.53 -6.44
C GLY A 131 9.06 -15.03 -5.02
N ARG A 132 10.03 -14.42 -4.33
CA ARG A 132 10.43 -14.74 -2.94
C ARG A 132 9.62 -13.99 -1.89
N ALA A 133 8.79 -13.03 -2.28
CA ALA A 133 7.87 -12.32 -1.41
C ALA A 133 6.42 -12.48 -1.92
N GLY A 134 5.52 -12.91 -1.04
CA GLY A 134 4.08 -13.00 -1.31
C GLY A 134 3.22 -12.81 -0.06
N SER A 135 3.81 -12.89 1.14
CA SER A 135 3.23 -12.39 2.38
C SER A 135 4.25 -11.53 3.13
N LEU A 136 3.76 -10.50 3.82
CA LEU A 136 4.55 -9.52 4.56
C LEU A 136 4.03 -9.44 6.00
N SER A 137 4.91 -9.53 6.98
CA SER A 137 4.58 -9.32 8.39
C SER A 137 5.40 -8.16 8.92
N PHE A 138 4.77 -7.23 9.62
CA PHE A 138 5.46 -6.09 10.24
C PHE A 138 4.81 -5.68 11.55
N ALA A 139 5.62 -5.12 12.44
CA ALA A 139 5.18 -4.62 13.74
C ALA A 139 5.62 -3.17 13.92
N ALA A 140 4.75 -2.35 14.51
CA ALA A 140 5.00 -0.91 14.68
C ALA A 140 4.57 -0.40 16.05
N THR A 141 5.31 0.58 16.57
CA THR A 141 4.77 1.48 17.60
C THR A 141 3.97 2.56 16.91
N THR A 142 2.80 2.89 17.44
CA THR A 142 1.91 3.89 16.89
C THR A 142 1.50 4.90 17.95
N ASN A 143 0.99 6.05 17.53
CA ASN A 143 0.29 7.02 18.39
C ASN A 143 -1.22 6.73 18.48
N LEU A 144 -1.65 5.50 18.19
CA LEU A 144 -3.06 5.11 18.29
C LEU A 144 -3.50 5.06 19.76
N TRP A 145 -4.81 5.26 19.96
CA TRP A 145 -5.44 5.34 21.26
C TRP A 145 -5.95 3.98 21.71
N LEU A 146 -5.69 3.62 22.96
CA LEU A 146 -6.27 2.44 23.61
C LEU A 146 -7.32 2.89 24.61
N ARG A 147 -8.39 2.11 24.76
CA ARG A 147 -9.39 2.39 25.79
C ARG A 147 -8.75 2.20 27.17
N ASP A 148 -8.91 3.20 28.03
CA ASP A 148 -8.39 3.15 29.39
C ASP A 148 -9.14 2.10 30.22
N GLY A 149 -8.40 1.32 31.01
CA GLY A 149 -8.95 0.21 31.79
C GLY A 149 -9.41 -1.01 30.98
N ALA A 150 -9.04 -1.13 29.69
CA ALA A 150 -9.25 -2.38 28.96
C ALA A 150 -8.41 -3.51 29.59
N GLY A 151 -9.04 -4.65 29.88
CA GLY A 151 -8.34 -5.82 30.42
C GLY A 151 -7.41 -6.46 29.39
N ASP A 152 -6.35 -7.11 29.85
CA ASP A 152 -5.37 -7.80 28.99
C ASP A 152 -5.89 -9.16 28.44
N ASP A 153 -7.09 -9.60 28.87
CA ASP A 153 -7.68 -10.89 28.48
C ASP A 153 -8.32 -10.89 27.07
N GLU A 154 -8.56 -9.71 26.49
CA GLU A 154 -9.10 -9.56 25.13
C GLU A 154 -8.04 -8.94 24.18
N PRO A 155 -8.11 -9.25 22.86
CA PRO A 155 -7.25 -8.60 21.89
C PRO A 155 -7.36 -7.07 21.96
N PRO A 156 -6.24 -6.33 22.07
CA PRO A 156 -6.27 -4.88 22.20
C PRO A 156 -6.92 -4.23 20.97
N VAL A 157 -7.80 -3.26 21.22
CA VAL A 157 -8.43 -2.44 20.19
C VAL A 157 -7.73 -1.09 20.15
N PHE A 158 -7.00 -0.84 19.07
CA PHE A 158 -6.36 0.43 18.77
C PHE A 158 -7.34 1.34 18.05
N HIS A 159 -7.40 2.60 18.45
CA HIS A 159 -8.38 3.56 17.97
C HIS A 159 -7.71 4.75 17.30
N LEU A 160 -8.24 5.14 16.14
CA LEU A 160 -8.00 6.46 15.57
C LEU A 160 -8.83 7.49 16.31
N ALA A 161 -8.22 8.65 16.59
CA ALA A 161 -8.94 9.79 17.13
C ALA A 161 -10.07 10.22 16.18
N PRO A 162 -11.14 10.85 16.70
CA PRO A 162 -12.14 11.47 15.85
C PRO A 162 -11.53 12.60 15.02
N GLU A 163 -12.18 12.95 13.92
CA GLU A 163 -11.79 14.12 13.12
C GLU A 163 -12.04 15.40 13.94
N ILE A 164 -11.03 16.28 14.00
CA ILE A 164 -11.09 17.55 14.74
C ILE A 164 -10.93 18.68 13.72
N ASP A 165 -11.85 19.64 13.72
CA ASP A 165 -11.84 20.83 12.86
C ASP A 165 -11.75 20.52 11.35
N GLY A 166 -12.41 19.44 10.91
CA GLY A 166 -12.41 19.01 9.51
C GLY A 166 -11.08 18.44 9.01
N ARG A 167 -10.08 18.28 9.89
CA ARG A 167 -8.84 17.58 9.59
C ARG A 167 -8.99 16.11 9.93
N LYS A 168 -8.60 15.27 8.97
CA LYS A 168 -8.57 13.82 9.15
C LYS A 168 -7.55 13.46 10.21
N ALA A 169 -7.98 12.73 11.22
CA ALA A 169 -7.09 12.21 12.24
C ALA A 169 -6.20 11.13 11.62
N GLN A 170 -4.92 11.44 11.46
CA GLN A 170 -3.91 10.50 10.97
C GLN A 170 -3.17 9.91 12.17
N ALA A 171 -3.00 8.58 12.15
CA ALA A 171 -2.03 7.95 13.03
C ALA A 171 -0.64 7.96 12.39
N HIS A 172 0.37 8.09 13.23
CA HIS A 172 1.76 7.95 12.85
C HIS A 172 2.39 6.84 13.67
N GLY A 173 3.38 6.17 13.09
CA GLY A 173 4.13 5.14 13.78
C GLY A 173 5.46 4.84 13.13
N ARG A 174 6.22 3.98 13.81
CA ARG A 174 7.53 3.53 13.37
C ARG A 174 7.54 2.02 13.30
N VAL A 175 7.90 1.48 12.13
CA VAL A 175 8.12 0.04 11.96
C VAL A 175 9.31 -0.38 12.81
N GLN A 176 9.09 -1.35 13.69
CA GLN A 176 10.13 -1.95 14.53
C GLN A 176 10.71 -3.21 13.91
N SER A 177 9.87 -4.02 13.29
CA SER A 177 10.26 -5.24 12.60
C SER A 177 9.45 -5.40 11.33
N ILE A 178 10.08 -5.97 10.31
CA ILE A 178 9.45 -6.31 9.03
C ILE A 178 10.13 -7.56 8.50
N SER A 179 9.32 -8.46 7.96
CA SER A 179 9.77 -9.72 7.36
C SER A 179 8.81 -10.12 6.26
N TRP A 180 9.31 -10.79 5.23
CA TRP A 180 8.48 -11.32 4.15
C TRP A 180 8.94 -12.72 3.81
N ARG A 181 8.02 -13.49 3.23
CA ARG A 181 8.24 -14.85 2.75
C ARG A 181 7.47 -15.05 1.46
N ALA A 182 7.84 -16.08 0.71
CA ALA A 182 7.06 -16.51 -0.44
C ALA A 182 5.60 -16.75 -0.01
N GLY A 183 4.66 -16.27 -0.82
CA GLY A 183 3.25 -16.54 -0.57
C GLY A 183 2.96 -18.04 -0.69
N PRO A 184 1.83 -18.52 -0.15
CA PRO A 184 1.36 -19.84 -0.50
C PRO A 184 1.28 -19.89 -2.02
N SER A 185 2.11 -20.75 -2.62
CA SER A 185 2.06 -20.98 -4.05
C SER A 185 0.66 -21.49 -4.36
N ASP A 186 -0.12 -20.74 -5.15
CA ASP A 186 -1.27 -21.30 -5.87
C ASP A 186 -0.73 -22.25 -6.97
N THR A 187 0.09 -23.23 -6.58
CA THR A 187 0.31 -24.47 -7.31
C THR A 187 -0.86 -25.41 -7.06
N ALA A 188 -2.07 -24.91 -7.32
CA ALA A 188 -3.30 -25.67 -7.50
C ALA A 188 -4.03 -25.13 -8.74
N GLY A 189 -3.26 -24.84 -9.79
CA GLY A 189 -3.72 -24.50 -11.12
C GLY A 189 -2.71 -24.92 -12.19
N GLY A 190 -1.80 -25.85 -11.86
CA GLY A 190 -1.13 -26.61 -12.90
C GLY A 190 -2.22 -27.35 -13.66
N PRO A 191 -2.25 -27.32 -15.00
CA PRO A 191 -3.23 -28.10 -15.74
C PRO A 191 -3.00 -29.56 -15.35
N ALA A 192 -3.97 -30.11 -14.61
CA ALA A 192 -4.18 -31.54 -14.55
C ALA A 192 -4.65 -31.95 -15.96
N PHE A 193 -3.69 -32.03 -16.89
CA PHE A 193 -3.88 -32.65 -18.18
C PHE A 193 -2.79 -33.70 -18.35
N LEU A 194 -3.15 -34.89 -17.88
CA LEU A 194 -2.73 -36.20 -18.37
C LEU A 194 -1.21 -36.47 -18.42
N ALA A 195 -0.69 -37.02 -17.32
CA ALA A 195 0.45 -37.93 -17.40
C ALA A 195 -0.01 -39.26 -18.03
N GLY A 196 0.12 -39.33 -19.35
CA GLY A 196 -0.12 -40.51 -20.18
C GLY A 196 0.53 -40.30 -21.56
N GLN A 197 1.85 -40.45 -21.62
CA GLN A 197 2.71 -40.43 -22.82
C GLN A 197 2.48 -41.73 -23.64
N PRO A 198 2.78 -41.88 -24.97
CA PRO A 198 3.66 -41.10 -25.86
C PRO A 198 3.07 -40.72 -27.26
N ASP A 199 3.91 -40.02 -28.03
CA ASP A 199 3.97 -39.97 -29.51
C ASP A 199 2.89 -39.15 -30.26
N GLN A 200 3.30 -37.96 -30.72
CA GLN A 200 3.34 -37.53 -32.13
C GLN A 200 3.46 -36.01 -32.18
N ALA A 201 4.52 -35.51 -32.81
CA ALA A 201 4.49 -34.18 -33.42
C ALA A 201 3.52 -34.24 -34.62
N PRO A 202 2.65 -33.24 -34.75
CA PRO A 202 2.82 -32.37 -35.91
C PRO A 202 2.64 -30.89 -35.56
N GLU A 203 3.34 -30.07 -36.34
CA GLU A 203 3.31 -28.61 -36.39
C GLU A 203 1.87 -28.06 -36.29
N ALA A 204 1.65 -27.17 -35.32
CA ALA A 204 0.52 -26.25 -35.31
C ALA A 204 1.09 -24.84 -35.19
N GLU A 205 0.76 -24.03 -36.19
CA GLU A 205 1.24 -22.67 -36.45
C GLU A 205 1.16 -21.75 -35.22
N PRO A 206 2.09 -20.79 -35.07
CA PRO A 206 2.00 -19.82 -33.99
C PRO A 206 0.75 -18.96 -34.19
N SER A 207 -0.17 -19.05 -33.23
CA SER A 207 -1.30 -18.14 -33.12
C SER A 207 -0.80 -16.70 -33.17
N GLU A 208 -1.11 -16.00 -34.26
CA GLU A 208 -0.80 -14.58 -34.43
C GLU A 208 -1.49 -13.80 -33.31
N ASP A 209 -0.68 -13.29 -32.39
CA ASP A 209 -1.14 -12.51 -31.25
C ASP A 209 -1.46 -11.08 -31.74
N PRO A 210 -2.74 -10.68 -31.90
CA PRO A 210 -3.11 -9.41 -32.54
C PRO A 210 -2.61 -8.18 -31.74
N VAL A 211 -2.29 -8.39 -30.46
CA VAL A 211 -1.75 -7.38 -29.55
C VAL A 211 -0.28 -7.10 -29.85
N ALA A 212 0.50 -8.12 -30.23
CA ALA A 212 1.92 -7.96 -30.58
C ALA A 212 2.11 -7.15 -31.87
N GLU A 213 1.22 -7.34 -32.86
CA GLU A 213 1.25 -6.58 -34.11
C GLU A 213 0.78 -5.12 -33.91
N GLN A 214 -0.17 -4.87 -33.01
CA GLN A 214 -0.54 -3.50 -32.61
C GLN A 214 0.59 -2.78 -31.88
N LEU A 215 1.27 -3.43 -30.94
CA LEU A 215 2.42 -2.86 -30.22
C LEU A 215 3.60 -2.58 -31.17
N ARG A 216 3.84 -3.48 -32.12
CA ARG A 216 4.85 -3.30 -33.18
C ARG A 216 4.51 -2.13 -34.11
N ARG A 217 3.24 -1.96 -34.48
CA ARG A 217 2.77 -0.83 -35.31
C ARG A 217 2.88 0.51 -34.58
N ILE A 218 2.56 0.57 -33.29
CA ILE A 218 2.70 1.78 -32.46
C ILE A 218 4.17 2.17 -32.29
N ASN A 219 5.04 1.20 -32.02
CA ASN A 219 6.48 1.45 -31.87
C ASN A 219 7.10 1.96 -33.19
N TRP A 220 6.59 1.48 -34.33
CA TRP A 220 7.05 1.93 -35.65
C TRP A 220 6.55 3.34 -36.01
N SER A 221 5.30 3.69 -35.70
CA SER A 221 4.78 5.04 -35.94
C SER A 221 5.45 6.10 -35.05
N LEU A 222 5.75 5.76 -33.79
CA LEU A 222 6.46 6.65 -32.87
C LEU A 222 7.88 6.95 -33.36
N LYS A 223 8.58 5.94 -33.89
CA LYS A 223 9.92 6.10 -34.45
C LYS A 223 9.91 7.01 -35.69
N GLN A 224 8.89 6.93 -36.53
CA GLN A 224 8.73 7.84 -37.67
C GLN A 224 8.47 9.29 -37.24
N VAL A 225 7.61 9.51 -36.24
CA VAL A 225 7.34 10.86 -35.72
C VAL A 225 8.62 11.50 -35.15
N LEU A 226 9.43 10.74 -34.41
CA LEU A 226 10.71 11.22 -33.87
C LEU A 226 11.71 11.59 -34.98
N ILE A 227 11.79 10.80 -36.05
CA ILE A 227 12.67 11.09 -37.19
C ILE A 227 12.25 12.38 -37.90
N VAL A 228 10.94 12.57 -38.14
CA VAL A 228 10.43 13.80 -38.76
C VAL A 228 10.72 15.02 -37.88
N LEU A 229 10.50 14.90 -36.56
CA LEU A 229 10.79 15.98 -35.62
C LEU A 229 12.28 16.36 -35.61
N ALA A 230 13.17 15.37 -35.64
CA ALA A 230 14.60 15.58 -35.71
C ALA A 230 15.02 16.28 -37.01
N PHE A 231 14.44 15.89 -38.16
CA PHE A 231 14.68 16.57 -39.43
C PHE A 231 14.17 18.02 -39.43
N LEU A 232 13.02 18.27 -38.82
CA LEU A 232 12.45 19.61 -38.72
C LEU A 232 13.32 20.52 -37.86
N MET A 233 13.84 20.00 -36.74
CA MET A 233 14.82 20.72 -35.92
C MET A 233 16.13 20.97 -36.66
N LEU A 234 16.62 20.00 -37.46
CA LEU A 234 17.81 20.18 -38.28
C LEU A 234 17.62 21.29 -39.32
N ILE A 235 16.45 21.36 -39.98
CA ILE A 235 16.13 22.39 -40.98
C ILE A 235 16.04 23.78 -40.32
N ILE A 236 15.46 23.87 -39.13
CA ILE A 236 15.39 25.14 -38.37
C ILE A 236 16.80 25.58 -37.95
N ALA A 237 17.68 24.66 -37.55
CA ALA A 237 19.04 24.98 -37.12
C ALA A 237 19.97 25.36 -38.28
N LEU A 238 19.66 24.95 -39.51
CA LEU A 238 20.42 25.31 -40.72
C LEU A 238 20.00 26.65 -41.35
N LYS A 239 18.99 27.32 -40.81
CA LYS A 239 18.46 28.59 -41.31
C LYS A 239 18.81 29.73 -40.37
#